data_AF-A0A1G0Z652-F1
#
_entry.id   AF-A0A1G0Z652-F1
#
_cell.length_a   1.000
_cell.length_b   1.000
_cell.length_c   1.000
_cell.angle_alpha   90.00
_cell.angle_beta   90.00
_cell.angle_gamma   90.00
#
_symmetry.space_group_name_H-M   'P 1'
#
loop_
_entity.id
_entity.type
_entity.pdbx_description
1 polymer ?
#
loop_
_entity_poly.entity_id
_entity_poly.type
_entity_poly.pdbx_seq_one_letter_code
_entity_poly.pdbx_strand_id
1 'polypeptide(L)'
;MFGKKIGIWFVCVGALSLLLAGCISAQKTGDAIEVRYIRCIDGDTFICEIPGAYPPGLMHEVRVRIRGINAPELHDKDPELRRQAEESRVSLSEALSKANKIVLKNIEKDKYFRILADVYLDDVLISP
;
A
#
# COMPACT_ATOMS: atom_id res chain seq x y z
N MET A 1 80.90 -17.80 -22.08
CA MET A 1 80.49 -19.16 -22.52
C MET A 1 79.19 -19.51 -21.79
N PHE A 2 78.14 -19.86 -22.56
CA PHE A 2 76.88 -20.53 -22.16
C PHE A 2 76.08 -19.89 -21.00
N GLY A 3 74.83 -19.43 -21.13
CA GLY A 3 73.78 -19.66 -22.12
C GLY A 3 72.46 -19.90 -21.37
N LYS A 4 71.41 -19.12 -21.66
CA LYS A 4 70.02 -19.59 -21.84
C LYS A 4 69.09 -18.40 -22.13
N LYS A 5 68.33 -18.55 -23.22
CA LYS A 5 67.25 -17.70 -23.72
C LYS A 5 65.91 -18.07 -23.04
N ILE A 6 64.86 -17.31 -23.42
CA ILE A 6 63.40 -17.59 -23.35
C ILE A 6 62.79 -17.00 -22.07
N GLY A 7 61.93 -15.97 -22.05
CA GLY A 7 60.95 -15.48 -23.02
C GLY A 7 59.55 -15.92 -22.58
N ILE A 8 58.72 -15.01 -22.05
CA ILE A 8 57.26 -15.16 -21.94
C ILE A 8 56.63 -13.76 -21.82
N TRP A 9 55.80 -13.44 -22.80
CA TRP A 9 54.81 -12.38 -22.77
C TRP A 9 53.65 -12.81 -21.87
N PHE A 10 53.28 -12.03 -20.87
CA PHE A 10 51.91 -12.04 -20.34
C PHE A 10 51.47 -10.60 -20.06
N VAL A 11 50.73 -10.08 -21.04
CA VAL A 11 49.80 -8.97 -20.87
C VAL A 11 48.67 -9.48 -19.98
N CYS A 12 48.54 -8.96 -18.77
CA CYS A 12 47.29 -9.05 -18.02
C CYS A 12 46.91 -7.65 -17.55
N VAL A 13 45.97 -7.09 -18.30
CA VAL A 13 45.18 -5.91 -17.99
C VAL A 13 44.58 -6.08 -16.59
N GLY A 14 45.15 -5.38 -15.61
CA GLY A 14 44.68 -5.33 -14.23
C GLY A 14 44.04 -3.98 -13.92
N ALA A 15 43.22 -3.46 -14.83
CA ALA A 15 42.30 -2.37 -14.55
C ALA A 15 40.90 -2.96 -14.64
N LEU A 16 40.00 -2.54 -13.75
CA LEU A 16 38.58 -2.88 -13.68
C LEU A 16 38.23 -4.10 -12.82
N SER A 17 38.05 -3.89 -11.51
CA SER A 17 36.79 -4.23 -10.83
C SER A 17 36.82 -3.77 -9.38
N LEU A 18 36.70 -2.45 -9.17
CA LEU A 18 36.53 -1.85 -7.84
C LEU A 18 35.53 -0.71 -7.97
N LEU A 19 34.29 -1.02 -8.37
CA LEU A 19 33.19 -0.04 -8.44
C LEU A 19 31.82 -0.74 -8.54
N LEU A 20 31.51 -1.60 -7.56
CA LEU A 20 30.12 -1.99 -7.29
C LEU A 20 29.89 -2.03 -5.77
N ALA A 21 30.20 -0.93 -5.09
CA ALA A 21 29.52 -0.60 -3.86
C ALA A 21 28.11 -0.13 -4.22
N GLY A 22 27.25 -1.08 -4.57
CA GLY A 22 25.83 -0.82 -4.71
C GLY A 22 25.29 -0.44 -3.33
N CYS A 23 25.11 0.84 -3.08
CA CYS A 23 24.24 1.30 -2.01
C CYS A 23 22.82 0.86 -2.35
N ILE A 24 22.44 -0.35 -1.97
CA ILE A 24 21.03 -0.70 -1.84
C ILE A 24 20.58 0.00 -0.57
N SER A 25 20.13 1.24 -0.73
CA SER A 25 19.31 1.87 0.30
C SER A 25 18.03 1.04 0.38
N ALA A 26 17.92 0.19 1.39
CA ALA A 26 16.69 -0.50 1.71
C ALA A 26 15.65 0.58 2.04
N GLN A 27 14.77 0.89 1.08
CA GLN A 27 13.57 1.66 1.37
C GLN A 27 12.74 0.85 2.36
N LYS A 28 12.81 1.19 3.65
CA LYS A 28 11.70 0.95 4.56
C LYS A 28 10.61 1.97 4.23
N THR A 29 10.01 1.84 3.06
CA THR A 29 8.68 2.39 2.83
C THR A 29 7.77 1.46 3.59
N GLY A 30 7.15 1.89 4.69
CA GLY A 30 6.04 1.11 5.26
C GLY A 30 5.02 0.94 4.13
N ASP A 31 4.90 -0.26 3.60
CA ASP A 31 4.44 -0.52 2.23
C ASP A 31 3.13 0.20 1.93
N ALA A 32 3.21 1.21 1.05
CA ALA A 32 2.02 1.87 0.54
C ALA A 32 1.36 0.93 -0.46
N ILE A 33 0.12 0.54 -0.19
CA ILE A 33 -0.61 -0.41 -1.03
C ILE A 33 -1.70 0.33 -1.79
N GLU A 34 -1.61 0.34 -3.11
CA GLU A 34 -2.69 0.82 -3.96
C GLU A 34 -3.81 -0.23 -4.01
N VAL A 35 -5.06 0.22 -3.88
CA VAL A 35 -6.23 -0.65 -3.82
C VAL A 35 -7.33 -0.18 -4.76
N ARG A 36 -8.18 -1.13 -5.17
CA ARG A 36 -9.37 -0.87 -5.98
C ARG A 36 -10.60 -0.87 -5.09
N TYR A 37 -11.33 0.24 -5.08
CA TYR A 37 -12.60 0.35 -4.37
C TYR A 37 -13.63 -0.64 -4.90
N ILE A 38 -14.37 -1.30 -4.00
CA ILE A 38 -15.50 -2.17 -4.33
C ILE A 38 -16.80 -1.58 -3.80
N ARG A 39 -16.90 -1.36 -2.48
CA ARG A 39 -18.10 -0.80 -1.84
C ARG A 39 -17.82 -0.20 -0.46
N CYS A 40 -18.63 0.78 -0.07
CA CYS A 40 -18.64 1.36 1.26
C CYS A 40 -19.54 0.54 2.19
N ILE A 41 -19.11 0.33 3.44
CA ILE A 41 -19.89 -0.36 4.46
C ILE A 41 -20.57 0.66 5.37
N ASP A 42 -19.75 1.49 6.02
CA ASP A 42 -20.17 2.52 6.99
C ASP A 42 -19.42 3.83 6.68
N GLY A 43 -19.61 4.88 7.48
CA GLY A 43 -18.92 6.16 7.30
C GLY A 43 -17.41 6.15 7.58
N ASP A 44 -16.84 5.04 8.03
CA ASP A 44 -15.40 4.89 8.32
C ASP A 44 -14.78 3.56 7.81
N THR A 45 -15.58 2.73 7.13
CA THR A 45 -15.20 1.37 6.75
C THR A 45 -15.65 1.07 5.32
N PHE A 46 -14.74 0.55 4.50
CA PHE A 46 -15.01 0.15 3.12
C PHE A 46 -14.35 -1.18 2.77
N ILE A 47 -14.71 -1.70 1.61
CA ILE A 47 -14.17 -2.92 1.03
C ILE A 47 -13.45 -2.60 -0.27
N CYS A 48 -12.26 -3.16 -0.43
CA CYS A 48 -11.42 -3.01 -1.60
C CYS A 48 -10.76 -4.34 -2.01
N GLU A 49 -10.24 -4.36 -3.22
CA GLU A 49 -9.33 -5.39 -3.72
C GLU A 49 -7.89 -4.85 -3.71
N ILE A 50 -6.92 -5.72 -3.44
CA ILE A 50 -5.49 -5.44 -3.61
C ILE A 50 -5.04 -6.07 -4.93
N PRO A 51 -4.80 -5.29 -6.00
CA PRO A 51 -4.37 -5.83 -7.28
C PRO A 51 -3.06 -6.62 -7.16
N GLY A 52 -3.02 -7.82 -7.75
CA GLY A 52 -1.80 -8.65 -7.78
C GLY A 52 -1.46 -9.39 -6.48
N ALA A 53 -2.27 -9.26 -5.42
CA ALA A 53 -2.05 -10.00 -4.18
C ALA A 53 -2.39 -11.50 -4.27
N TYR A 54 -3.15 -11.91 -5.29
CA TYR A 54 -3.69 -13.26 -5.43
C TYR A 54 -3.58 -13.79 -6.87
N PRO A 55 -3.60 -15.13 -7.07
CA PRO A 55 -3.58 -15.73 -8.40
C PRO A 55 -4.73 -15.24 -9.29
N PRO A 56 -4.55 -15.18 -10.62
CA PRO A 56 -5.62 -14.82 -11.55
C PRO A 56 -6.87 -15.70 -11.34
N GLY A 57 -8.03 -15.06 -11.19
CA GLY A 57 -9.32 -15.73 -10.94
C GLY A 57 -9.70 -15.87 -9.47
N LEU A 58 -8.81 -15.52 -8.52
CA LEU A 58 -9.11 -15.50 -7.09
C LEU A 58 -9.11 -14.06 -6.58
N MET A 59 -10.30 -13.45 -6.48
CA MET A 59 -10.46 -12.12 -5.90
C MET A 59 -10.73 -12.26 -4.40
N HIS A 60 -9.94 -11.57 -3.59
CA HIS A 60 -10.24 -11.42 -2.17
C HIS A 60 -10.59 -9.98 -1.84
N GLU A 61 -11.74 -9.83 -1.20
CA GLU A 61 -12.21 -8.59 -0.64
C GLU A 61 -11.53 -8.34 0.71
N VAL A 62 -10.91 -7.17 0.84
CA VAL A 62 -10.29 -6.72 2.08
C VAL A 62 -11.14 -5.62 2.68
N ARG A 63 -11.49 -5.77 3.96
CA ARG A 63 -12.20 -4.75 4.72
C ARG A 63 -11.21 -3.81 5.37
N VAL A 64 -11.32 -2.52 5.07
CA VAL A 64 -10.45 -1.46 5.57
C VAL A 64 -11.24 -0.52 6.46
N ARG A 65 -10.74 -0.31 7.68
CA ARG A 65 -11.16 0.75 8.61
C ARG A 65 -10.19 1.92 8.48
N ILE A 66 -10.74 3.11 8.26
CA ILE A 66 -9.96 4.34 8.16
C ILE A 66 -9.52 4.76 9.56
N ARG A 67 -8.22 5.00 9.75
CA ARG A 67 -7.67 5.47 11.02
C ARG A 67 -8.18 6.88 11.31
N GLY A 68 -8.45 7.17 12.58
CA GLY A 68 -8.82 8.52 13.04
C GLY A 68 -10.25 8.95 12.70
N ILE A 69 -11.00 8.18 11.92
CA ILE A 69 -12.41 8.44 11.62
C ILE A 69 -13.28 7.46 12.41
N ASN A 70 -14.29 7.99 13.11
CA ASN A 70 -15.35 7.21 13.74
C ASN A 70 -16.69 7.76 13.25
N ALA A 71 -17.45 6.93 12.56
CA ALA A 71 -18.78 7.29 12.09
C ALA A 71 -19.86 6.90 13.10
N PRO A 72 -21.03 7.57 13.10
CA PRO A 72 -22.21 7.10 13.82
C PRO A 72 -22.66 5.71 13.32
N GLU A 73 -23.34 4.96 14.18
CA GLU A 73 -23.78 3.59 13.88
C GLU A 73 -25.03 3.58 12.97
N LEU A 74 -25.01 2.78 11.90
CA LEU A 74 -26.14 2.67 10.96
C LEU A 74 -27.41 2.09 11.60
N HIS A 75 -27.26 1.26 12.63
CA HIS A 75 -28.38 0.56 13.27
C HIS A 75 -28.74 1.15 14.65
N ASP A 76 -28.42 2.42 14.88
CA ASP A 76 -28.79 3.10 16.12
C ASP A 76 -30.31 3.22 16.28
N LYS A 77 -30.77 3.16 17.53
CA LYS A 77 -32.18 3.33 17.88
C LYS A 77 -32.62 4.78 17.67
N ASP A 78 -31.70 5.74 17.85
CA ASP A 78 -31.95 7.15 17.59
C ASP A 78 -32.02 7.40 16.06
N PRO A 79 -33.17 7.85 15.54
CA PRO A 79 -33.33 8.16 14.11
C PRO A 79 -32.34 9.23 13.61
N GLU A 80 -31.95 10.20 14.44
CA GLU A 80 -31.04 11.27 14.03
C GLU A 80 -29.61 10.75 13.89
N LEU A 81 -29.14 9.92 14.82
CA LEU A 81 -27.82 9.28 14.71
C LEU A 81 -27.74 8.37 13.47
N ARG A 82 -28.80 7.62 13.18
CA ARG A 82 -28.88 6.78 11.98
C ARG A 82 -28.88 7.61 10.70
N ARG A 83 -29.59 8.74 10.66
CA ARG A 83 -29.54 9.69 9.54
C ARG A 83 -28.11 10.19 9.31
N GLN A 84 -27.41 10.59 10.38
CA GLN A 84 -26.01 11.03 10.30
C GLN A 84 -25.06 9.90 9.86
N ALA A 85 -25.31 8.66 10.30
CA ALA A 85 -24.57 7.48 9.86
C ALA A 85 -24.72 7.25 8.35
N GLU A 86 -25.95 7.35 7.83
CA GLU A 86 -26.25 7.23 6.41
C GLU A 86 -25.57 8.33 5.58
N GLU A 87 -25.63 9.58 6.02
CA GLU A 87 -24.95 10.71 5.37
C GLU A 87 -23.43 10.51 5.31
N SER A 88 -22.84 10.07 6.43
CA SER A 88 -21.41 9.80 6.50
C SER A 88 -21.00 8.67 5.54
N ARG A 89 -21.79 7.60 5.47
CA ARG A 89 -21.58 6.48 4.54
C ARG A 89 -21.69 6.93 3.07
N VAL A 90 -22.68 7.76 2.74
CA VAL A 90 -22.85 8.31 1.38
C VAL A 90 -21.66 9.20 1.02
N SER A 91 -21.26 10.11 1.91
CA SER A 91 -20.11 10.99 1.70
C SER A 91 -18.82 10.20 1.45
N LEU A 92 -18.54 9.18 2.27
CA LEU A 92 -17.36 8.34 2.08
C LEU A 92 -17.43 7.55 0.77
N SER A 93 -18.59 6.96 0.45
CA SER A 93 -18.78 6.23 -0.82
C SER A 93 -18.56 7.12 -2.04
N GLU A 94 -19.06 8.36 -2.02
CA GLU A 94 -18.84 9.33 -3.09
C GLU A 94 -17.37 9.71 -3.23
N ALA A 95 -16.67 9.98 -2.12
CA ALA A 95 -15.25 10.30 -2.15
C ALA A 95 -14.43 9.13 -2.75
N LEU A 96 -14.67 7.90 -2.29
CA LEU A 96 -13.96 6.71 -2.75
C LEU A 96 -14.24 6.38 -4.23
N SER A 97 -15.49 6.55 -4.67
CA SER A 97 -15.88 6.26 -6.07
C SER A 97 -15.37 7.28 -7.09
N LYS A 98 -15.09 8.52 -6.65
CA LYS A 98 -14.57 9.60 -7.50
C LYS A 98 -13.04 9.64 -7.53
N ALA A 99 -12.37 8.99 -6.58
CA ALA A 99 -10.91 8.96 -6.50
C ALA A 99 -10.32 8.18 -7.68
N ASN A 100 -9.27 8.73 -8.30
CA ASN A 100 -8.54 8.02 -9.35
C ASN A 100 -7.59 6.98 -8.76
N LYS A 101 -7.07 7.28 -7.57
CA LYS A 101 -6.09 6.46 -6.85
C LYS A 101 -6.43 6.40 -5.37
N ILE A 102 -6.42 5.18 -4.82
CA ILE A 102 -6.64 4.93 -3.39
C ILE A 102 -5.42 4.19 -2.86
N VAL A 103 -4.76 4.77 -1.85
CA VAL A 103 -3.54 4.19 -1.26
C VAL A 103 -3.71 4.03 0.24
N LEU A 104 -3.39 2.83 0.72
CA LEU A 104 -3.32 2.49 2.13
C LEU A 104 -1.88 2.66 2.63
N LYS A 105 -1.70 3.32 3.77
CA LYS A 105 -0.42 3.42 4.49
C LYS A 105 -0.60 3.09 5.96
N ASN A 106 0.51 2.86 6.68
CA ASN A 106 0.52 2.58 8.12
C ASN A 106 -0.49 1.47 8.48
N ILE A 107 -0.38 0.34 7.77
CA ILE A 107 -1.31 -0.78 7.80
C ILE A 107 -1.11 -1.61 9.07
N GLU A 108 -2.19 -1.81 9.82
CA GLU A 108 -2.24 -2.64 11.03
C GLU A 108 -3.36 -3.68 10.94
N LYS A 109 -3.19 -4.81 11.64
CA LYS A 109 -4.26 -5.80 11.80
C LYS A 109 -5.24 -5.32 12.86
N ASP A 110 -6.52 -5.33 12.54
CA ASP A 110 -7.60 -5.05 13.49
C ASP A 110 -8.26 -6.35 14.01
N LYS A 111 -8.95 -6.24 15.15
CA LYS A 111 -9.55 -7.35 15.91
C LYS A 111 -10.66 -8.13 15.18
N TYR A 112 -11.18 -7.61 14.06
CA TYR A 112 -12.29 -8.22 13.30
C TYR A 112 -11.91 -8.67 11.89
N PHE A 113 -10.68 -9.15 11.68
CA PHE A 113 -10.17 -9.48 10.34
C PHE A 113 -10.25 -8.29 9.36
N ARG A 114 -10.18 -7.07 9.90
CA ARG A 114 -10.07 -5.83 9.13
C ARG A 114 -8.62 -5.38 9.11
N ILE A 115 -8.32 -4.53 8.16
CA ILE A 115 -7.12 -3.71 8.17
C ILE A 115 -7.47 -2.35 8.74
N LEU A 116 -6.65 -1.83 9.64
CA LEU A 116 -6.64 -0.42 10.05
C LEU A 116 -5.55 0.29 9.24
N ALA A 117 -5.89 1.38 8.55
CA ALA A 117 -4.92 2.08 7.71
C ALA A 117 -5.21 3.58 7.61
N ASP A 118 -4.16 4.32 7.28
CA ASP A 118 -4.27 5.68 6.76
C ASP A 118 -4.64 5.59 5.29
N VAL A 119 -5.64 6.35 4.87
CA VAL A 119 -6.20 6.26 3.52
C VAL A 119 -5.95 7.56 2.78
N TYR A 120 -5.34 7.44 1.61
CA TYR A 120 -5.05 8.55 0.72
C TYR A 120 -5.90 8.43 -0.53
N LEU A 121 -6.63 9.49 -0.89
CA LEU A 121 -7.32 9.64 -2.15
C LEU A 121 -6.58 10.66 -3.00
N ASP A 122 -6.10 10.26 -4.16
CA ASP A 122 -5.33 11.14 -5.06
C ASP A 122 -4.18 11.87 -4.33
N ASP A 123 -3.45 11.09 -3.53
CA ASP A 123 -2.32 11.50 -2.68
C ASP A 123 -2.67 12.45 -1.51
N VAL A 124 -3.97 12.67 -1.23
CA VAL A 124 -4.48 13.44 -0.07
C VAL A 124 -4.97 12.51 1.03
N LEU A 125 -4.45 12.66 2.25
CA LEU A 125 -4.92 11.92 3.43
C LEU A 125 -6.35 12.38 3.79
N ILE A 126 -7.27 11.43 3.98
CA ILE A 126 -8.67 11.76 4.31
C ILE A 126 -8.99 11.71 5.81
N SER A 127 -8.10 11.16 6.61
CA SER A 127 -8.20 11.24 8.07
C SER A 127 -7.65 12.58 8.58
N PRO A 128 -8.25 13.18 9.62
CA PRO A 128 -7.75 14.39 10.26
C PRO A 128 -6.43 14.19 11.02
#